data_AF-A0A238Y9E0-F1
#
_entry.id   AF-A0A238Y9E0-F1
#
_cell.length_a   1.000
_cell.length_b   1.000
_cell.length_c   1.000
_cell.angle_alpha   90.00
_cell.angle_beta   90.00
_cell.angle_gamma   90.00
#
_symmetry.space_group_name_H-M   'P 1'
#
loop_
_entity.id
_entity.type
_entity.pdbx_description
1 polymer ?
#
loop_
_entity_poly.entity_id
_entity_poly.type
_entity_poly.pdbx_seq_one_letter_code
_entity_poly.pdbx_strand_id
1 'polypeptide(L)'
;MAAEGQEHRIPFSELRGNHTSNDRVAEAILSLMQTVVRVRMSDGSTRNVHLLGPTDIEKFGPGIATMLTYELHPKLLPILRDSQIFARLEMQILHGFATKYGMALYEIIAKRIGLKHVYYNDFETEELRDYLGVPEGRLVSFAALRRKAIEPAVGEVNLLAPFSCRIDVTEKQGRKITKLRVSWWLKTVEEQKVQWQAQKGQQGDLFPPALPEMLIEELSK
;
A
#
# COMPACT_ATOMS: atom_id res chain seq x y z
N MET A 1 9.76 5.29 -15.51
CA MET A 1 10.23 4.10 -14.76
C MET A 1 11.66 4.37 -14.30
N ALA A 2 12.00 4.03 -13.06
CA ALA A 2 13.33 4.24 -12.48
C ALA A 2 14.43 3.50 -13.27
N ALA A 3 15.49 4.22 -13.66
CA ALA A 3 16.68 3.70 -14.32
C ALA A 3 17.88 3.64 -13.35
N GLU A 4 18.94 2.92 -13.73
CA GLU A 4 20.16 2.81 -12.93
C GLU A 4 20.85 4.18 -12.83
N GLY A 5 21.18 4.61 -11.60
CA GLY A 5 21.76 5.93 -11.33
C GLY A 5 20.79 7.10 -11.50
N GLN A 6 19.47 6.84 -11.55
CA GLN A 6 18.47 7.89 -11.64
C GLN A 6 18.12 8.42 -10.25
N GLU A 7 18.37 9.71 -10.03
CA GLU A 7 17.81 10.45 -8.90
C GLU A 7 16.31 10.70 -9.11
N HIS A 8 15.54 10.48 -8.05
CA HIS A 8 14.14 10.83 -7.96
C HIS A 8 13.94 11.98 -6.98
N ARG A 9 13.03 12.90 -7.30
CA ARG A 9 12.76 14.09 -6.48
C ARG A 9 11.28 14.17 -6.15
N ILE A 10 10.96 14.45 -4.90
CA ILE A 10 9.59 14.65 -4.43
C ILE A 10 9.55 15.73 -3.34
N PRO A 11 8.62 16.70 -3.40
CA PRO A 11 8.48 17.70 -2.35
C PRO A 11 7.86 17.09 -1.09
N PHE A 12 8.32 17.54 0.08
CA PHE A 12 7.77 17.10 1.37
C PHE A 12 6.28 17.46 1.56
N SER A 13 5.77 18.44 0.82
CA SER A 13 4.33 18.77 0.81
C SER A 13 3.48 17.62 0.27
N GLU A 14 3.95 16.93 -0.78
CA GLU A 14 3.24 15.77 -1.34
C GLU A 14 3.33 14.56 -0.41
N LEU A 15 4.44 14.41 0.31
CA LEU A 15 4.65 13.30 1.25
C LEU A 15 3.89 13.45 2.58
N ARG A 16 3.66 14.69 3.03
CA ARG A 16 2.99 14.96 4.31
C ARG A 16 1.47 14.75 4.29
N GLY A 17 0.84 14.80 3.13
CA GLY A 17 -0.62 14.87 3.02
C GLY A 17 -1.18 16.06 3.81
N ASN A 18 -2.25 15.84 4.59
CA ASN A 18 -2.94 16.91 5.33
C ASN A 18 -2.25 17.34 6.65
N HIS A 19 -1.02 16.88 6.92
CA HIS A 19 -0.30 17.23 8.14
C HIS A 19 0.73 18.35 7.93
N THR A 20 0.86 19.25 8.92
CA THR A 20 1.77 20.41 8.82
C THR A 20 3.23 20.08 9.19
N SER A 21 3.49 19.06 10.01
CA SER A 21 4.87 18.71 10.45
C SER A 21 5.57 17.73 9.50
N ASN A 22 6.86 17.97 9.24
CA ASN A 22 7.76 17.10 8.47
C ASN A 22 8.33 15.93 9.28
N ASP A 23 8.20 15.92 10.61
CA ASP A 23 8.91 14.97 11.48
C ASP A 23 8.58 13.51 11.14
N ARG A 24 7.29 13.24 10.87
CA ARG A 24 6.81 11.91 10.48
C ARG A 24 7.39 11.44 9.14
N VAL A 25 7.58 12.37 8.20
CA VAL A 25 8.15 12.06 6.88
C VAL A 25 9.63 11.76 7.02
N ALA A 26 10.35 12.55 7.81
CA ALA A 26 11.77 12.31 8.09
C ALA A 26 12.00 10.96 8.79
N GLU A 27 11.18 10.62 9.80
CA GLU A 27 11.24 9.33 10.49
C GLU A 27 10.94 8.17 9.54
N ALA A 28 9.93 8.31 8.67
CA ALA A 28 9.61 7.31 7.67
C ALA A 28 10.77 7.09 6.68
N ILE A 29 11.42 8.16 6.21
CA ILE A 29 12.58 8.06 5.30
C ILE A 29 13.71 7.26 5.98
N LEU A 30 14.05 7.59 7.22
CA LEU A 30 15.10 6.86 7.95
C LEU A 30 14.76 5.39 8.14
N SER A 31 13.50 5.07 8.46
CA SER A 31 13.02 3.69 8.56
C SER A 31 13.16 2.95 7.23
N LEU A 32 12.84 3.60 6.11
CA LEU A 32 13.00 3.03 4.77
C LEU A 32 14.46 2.78 4.40
N MET A 33 15.38 3.68 4.76
CA MET A 33 16.82 3.49 4.54
C MET A 33 17.36 2.28 5.33
N GLN A 34 16.88 2.10 6.56
CA GLN A 34 17.28 0.98 7.43
C GLN A 34 16.64 -0.35 7.02
N THR A 35 15.59 -0.32 6.18
CA THR A 35 14.88 -1.52 5.76
C THR A 35 15.69 -2.32 4.76
N VAL A 36 15.97 -3.58 5.09
CA VAL A 36 16.66 -4.54 4.22
C VAL A 36 15.67 -5.50 3.59
N VAL A 37 15.58 -5.47 2.26
CA VAL A 37 14.80 -6.41 1.45
C VAL A 37 15.65 -7.66 1.20
N ARG A 38 15.15 -8.81 1.65
CA ARG A 38 15.76 -10.13 1.40
C ARG A 38 14.93 -10.90 0.38
N VAL A 39 15.54 -11.19 -0.78
CA VAL A 39 14.89 -11.93 -1.87
C VAL A 39 15.60 -13.25 -2.11
N ARG A 40 14.82 -14.32 -2.22
CA ARG A 40 15.29 -15.62 -2.69
C ARG A 40 15.21 -15.62 -4.21
N MET A 41 16.35 -15.78 -4.86
CA MET A 41 16.46 -15.81 -6.32
C MET A 41 16.11 -17.22 -6.84
N SER A 42 15.76 -17.32 -8.12
CA SER A 42 15.41 -18.60 -8.77
C SER A 42 16.57 -19.60 -8.81
N ASP A 43 17.81 -19.11 -8.81
CA ASP A 43 19.04 -19.91 -8.72
C ASP A 43 19.33 -20.44 -7.30
N GLY A 44 18.47 -20.15 -6.32
CA GLY A 44 18.67 -20.54 -4.93
C GLY A 44 19.70 -19.68 -4.18
N SER A 45 20.15 -18.56 -4.74
CA SER A 45 20.91 -17.56 -3.99
C SER A 45 19.98 -16.62 -3.22
N THR A 46 20.52 -15.93 -2.20
CA THR A 46 19.79 -14.92 -1.45
C THR A 46 20.40 -13.55 -1.71
N ARG A 47 19.57 -12.59 -2.14
CA ARG A 47 19.96 -11.20 -2.36
C ARG A 47 19.41 -10.33 -1.23
N ASN A 48 20.30 -9.61 -0.55
CA ASN A 48 19.94 -8.57 0.40
C ASN A 48 20.21 -7.20 -0.24
N VAL A 49 19.26 -6.29 -0.15
CA VAL A 49 19.39 -4.94 -0.69
C VAL A 49 18.59 -3.97 0.19
N HIS A 50 19.09 -2.74 0.37
CA HIS A 50 18.34 -1.70 1.07
C HIS A 50 17.12 -1.28 0.24
N LEU A 51 16.00 -0.99 0.91
CA LEU A 51 14.76 -0.56 0.25
C LEU A 51 14.90 0.85 -0.33
N LEU A 52 15.56 1.75 0.39
CA LEU A 52 15.86 3.12 -0.03
C LEU A 52 17.38 3.34 0.00
N GLY A 53 17.92 3.89 -1.08
CA GLY A 53 19.34 4.20 -1.23
C GLY A 53 19.71 5.53 -0.54
N PRO A 54 20.80 6.18 -0.98
CA PRO A 54 21.16 7.52 -0.54
C PRO A 54 19.99 8.50 -0.71
N THR A 55 19.84 9.40 0.27
CA THR A 55 18.80 10.43 0.28
C THR A 55 19.39 11.76 0.71
N ASP A 56 19.04 12.82 -0.02
CA ASP A 56 19.38 14.20 0.32
C ASP A 56 18.10 15.00 0.58
N ILE A 57 18.10 15.80 1.64
CA ILE A 57 16.99 16.69 1.98
C ILE A 57 17.49 18.12 1.82
N GLU A 58 17.01 18.79 0.78
CA GLU A 58 17.47 20.12 0.43
C GLU A 58 16.32 21.12 0.37
N LYS A 59 16.63 22.39 0.67
CA LYS A 59 15.73 23.50 0.44
C LYS A 59 15.93 24.00 -0.99
N PHE A 60 14.91 23.91 -1.83
CA PHE A 60 15.02 24.22 -3.25
C PHE A 60 14.21 25.47 -3.63
N GLY A 61 14.84 26.39 -4.37
CA GLY A 61 14.20 27.53 -5.06
C GLY A 61 13.80 28.76 -4.20
N PRO A 62 13.41 29.87 -4.85
CA PRO A 62 12.85 31.04 -4.18
C PRO A 62 11.44 30.71 -3.68
N GLY A 63 11.27 30.60 -2.36
CA GLY A 63 10.04 30.11 -1.72
C GLY A 63 10.20 28.84 -0.86
N ILE A 64 11.44 28.34 -0.70
CA ILE A 64 11.88 27.31 0.28
C ILE A 64 10.91 26.12 0.41
N ALA A 65 10.66 25.41 -0.69
CA ALA A 65 10.10 24.07 -0.62
C ALA A 65 11.19 23.09 -0.16
N THR A 66 10.88 22.23 0.81
CA THR A 66 11.78 21.14 1.21
C THR A 66 11.61 19.98 0.24
N MET A 67 12.69 19.57 -0.42
CA MET A 67 12.73 18.50 -1.42
C MET A 67 13.48 17.30 -0.87
N LEU A 68 12.94 16.10 -1.12
CA LEU A 68 13.64 14.85 -0.97
C LEU A 68 14.20 14.44 -2.33
N THR A 69 15.51 14.28 -2.43
CA THR A 69 16.17 13.58 -3.53
C THR A 69 16.56 12.19 -3.04
N TYR A 70 16.28 11.15 -3.81
CA TYR A 70 16.59 9.78 -3.43
C TYR A 70 16.95 8.91 -4.64
N GLU A 71 17.72 7.88 -4.37
CA GLU A 71 18.08 6.86 -5.35
C GLU A 71 17.60 5.48 -4.91
N LEU A 72 17.25 4.64 -5.89
CA LEU A 72 16.97 3.22 -5.66
C LEU A 72 18.20 2.40 -6.02
N HIS A 73 18.54 1.43 -5.17
CA HIS A 73 19.69 0.58 -5.42
C HIS A 73 19.51 -0.21 -6.74
N PRO A 74 20.51 -0.26 -7.65
CA PRO A 74 20.35 -0.89 -8.96
C PRO A 74 19.88 -2.35 -8.91
N LYS A 75 20.40 -3.13 -7.94
CA LYS A 75 19.96 -4.51 -7.67
C LYS A 75 18.49 -4.66 -7.23
N LEU A 76 17.84 -3.59 -6.77
CA LEU A 76 16.42 -3.56 -6.40
C LEU A 76 15.51 -3.31 -7.62
N LEU A 77 15.99 -2.56 -8.62
CA LEU A 77 15.19 -2.17 -9.79
C LEU A 77 14.60 -3.36 -10.56
N PRO A 78 15.36 -4.44 -10.90
CA PRO A 78 14.78 -5.60 -11.56
C PRO A 78 13.70 -6.30 -10.72
N ILE A 79 13.90 -6.36 -9.40
CA ILE A 79 12.95 -6.98 -8.47
C ILE A 79 11.63 -6.20 -8.46
N LEU A 80 11.70 -4.86 -8.46
CA LEU A 80 10.52 -4.00 -8.52
C LEU A 80 9.82 -4.06 -9.88
N ARG A 81 10.58 -4.17 -10.98
CA ARG A 81 10.02 -4.28 -12.34
C ARG A 81 9.32 -5.61 -12.58
N ASP A 82 9.89 -6.71 -12.10
CA ASP A 82 9.34 -8.06 -12.32
C ASP A 82 8.23 -8.43 -11.34
N SER A 83 8.08 -7.66 -10.25
CA SER A 83 7.01 -7.89 -9.29
C SER A 83 5.67 -7.40 -9.84
N GLN A 84 4.90 -8.32 -10.42
CA GLN A 84 3.48 -8.11 -10.76
C GLN A 84 2.63 -7.69 -9.54
N ILE A 85 3.13 -7.95 -8.32
CA ILE A 85 2.50 -7.57 -7.06
C ILE A 85 2.66 -6.05 -6.82
N PHE A 86 3.86 -5.49 -7.02
CA PHE A 86 4.11 -4.05 -6.81
C PHE A 86 3.54 -3.19 -7.94
N ALA A 87 3.49 -3.70 -9.17
CA ALA A 87 2.88 -3.00 -10.31
C ALA A 87 1.35 -2.83 -10.19
N ARG A 88 0.70 -3.62 -9.33
CA ARG A 88 -0.77 -3.60 -9.15
C ARG A 88 -1.23 -2.84 -7.90
N LEU A 89 -0.31 -2.44 -7.02
CA LEU A 89 -0.61 -1.52 -5.93
C LEU A 89 -0.78 -0.12 -6.52
N GLU A 90 -1.98 0.17 -7.02
CA GLU A 90 -2.29 1.51 -7.50
C GLU A 90 -2.19 2.48 -6.32
N MET A 91 -1.22 3.39 -6.37
CA MET A 91 -0.95 4.39 -5.33
C MET A 91 -2.23 5.17 -4.95
N GLN A 92 -3.11 5.43 -5.92
CA GLN A 92 -4.44 6.01 -5.71
C GLN A 92 -5.30 5.21 -4.72
N ILE A 93 -5.27 3.88 -4.81
CA ILE A 93 -6.04 3.00 -3.93
C ILE A 93 -5.40 2.99 -2.53
N LEU A 94 -4.06 2.92 -2.45
CA LEU A 94 -3.33 2.97 -1.18
C LEU A 94 -3.59 4.26 -0.40
N HIS A 95 -3.60 5.43 -1.07
CA HIS A 95 -3.94 6.71 -0.43
C HIS A 95 -5.39 6.81 0.05
N GLY A 96 -6.31 6.04 -0.55
CA GLY A 96 -7.72 6.05 -0.16
C GLY A 96 -8.01 5.32 1.15
N PHE A 97 -7.14 4.40 1.58
CA PHE A 97 -7.34 3.63 2.81
C PHE A 97 -7.12 4.51 4.05
N ALA A 98 -8.11 4.53 4.95
CA ALA A 98 -8.02 5.27 6.19
C ALA A 98 -7.45 4.43 7.35
N THR A 99 -7.50 3.09 7.25
CA THR A 99 -7.02 2.20 8.31
C THR A 99 -5.80 1.37 7.89
N LYS A 100 -4.88 1.17 8.84
CA LYS A 100 -3.75 0.23 8.66
C LYS A 100 -4.21 -1.20 8.39
N TYR A 101 -5.38 -1.59 8.93
CA TYR A 101 -5.94 -2.92 8.76
C TYR A 101 -6.48 -3.13 7.34
N GLY A 102 -7.13 -2.12 6.75
CA GLY A 102 -7.55 -2.13 5.36
C GLY A 102 -6.38 -2.26 4.39
N MET A 103 -5.32 -1.46 4.59
CA MET A 103 -4.07 -1.57 3.81
C MET A 103 -3.45 -2.97 3.94
N ALA A 104 -3.29 -3.48 5.15
CA ALA A 104 -2.73 -4.81 5.36
C ALA A 104 -3.56 -5.92 4.67
N LEU A 105 -4.89 -5.87 4.80
CA LEU A 105 -5.78 -6.83 4.15
C LEU A 105 -5.71 -6.73 2.62
N TYR A 106 -5.69 -5.51 2.08
CA TYR A 106 -5.49 -5.27 0.66
C TYR A 106 -4.19 -5.90 0.14
N GLU A 107 -3.08 -5.71 0.85
CA GLU A 107 -1.79 -6.29 0.48
C GLU A 107 -1.81 -7.82 0.46
N ILE A 108 -2.41 -8.46 1.47
CA ILE A 108 -2.53 -9.93 1.54
C ILE A 108 -3.24 -10.47 0.29
N ILE A 109 -4.33 -9.82 -0.11
CA ILE A 109 -5.16 -10.25 -1.24
C ILE A 109 -4.53 -9.87 -2.57
N ALA A 110 -3.96 -8.67 -2.70
CA ALA A 110 -3.29 -8.20 -3.92
C ALA A 110 -2.15 -9.14 -4.33
N LYS A 111 -1.45 -9.74 -3.35
CA LYS A 111 -0.41 -10.76 -3.57
C LYS A 111 -0.95 -12.07 -4.18
N ARG A 112 -2.26 -12.35 -4.08
CA ARG A 112 -2.87 -13.67 -4.39
C ARG A 112 -3.95 -13.62 -5.45
N ILE A 113 -4.59 -12.47 -5.68
CA ILE A 113 -5.71 -12.30 -6.62
C ILE A 113 -5.35 -12.70 -8.07
N GLY A 114 -4.06 -12.64 -8.43
CA GLY A 114 -3.56 -13.07 -9.74
C GLY A 114 -3.31 -14.58 -9.89
N LEU A 115 -3.41 -15.36 -8.81
CA LEU A 115 -3.19 -16.81 -8.84
C LEU A 115 -4.41 -17.53 -9.45
N LYS A 116 -4.15 -18.44 -10.40
CA LYS A 116 -5.20 -19.27 -10.99
C LYS A 116 -5.70 -20.29 -9.97
N HIS A 117 -7.02 -20.47 -9.91
CA HIS A 117 -7.71 -21.44 -9.03
C HIS A 117 -7.53 -21.22 -7.52
N VAL A 118 -7.03 -20.06 -7.09
CA VAL A 118 -6.93 -19.69 -5.67
C VAL A 118 -7.86 -18.52 -5.37
N TYR A 119 -8.94 -18.78 -4.65
CA TYR A 119 -9.99 -17.80 -4.33
C TYR A 119 -10.13 -17.53 -2.82
N TYR A 120 -9.38 -18.25 -2.01
CA TYR A 120 -9.37 -18.10 -0.57
C TYR A 120 -8.02 -18.53 0.02
N ASN A 121 -7.76 -18.09 1.25
CA ASN A 121 -6.71 -18.61 2.09
C ASN A 121 -7.23 -18.76 3.52
N ASP A 122 -6.91 -19.90 4.14
CA ASP A 122 -7.17 -20.13 5.56
C ASP A 122 -5.97 -19.68 6.38
N PHE A 123 -6.24 -18.97 7.46
CA PHE A 123 -5.25 -18.49 8.42
C PHE A 123 -5.64 -18.96 9.81
N GLU A 124 -4.64 -19.22 10.64
CA GLU A 124 -4.88 -19.25 12.08
C GLU A 124 -5.27 -17.85 12.56
N THR A 125 -6.04 -17.78 13.65
CA THR A 125 -6.53 -16.49 14.15
C THR A 125 -5.38 -15.59 14.60
N GLU A 126 -4.33 -16.14 15.21
CA GLU A 126 -3.13 -15.37 15.58
C GLU A 126 -2.32 -14.97 14.34
N GLU A 127 -2.16 -15.87 13.37
CA GLU A 127 -1.47 -15.55 12.12
C GLU A 127 -2.13 -14.37 11.39
N LEU A 128 -3.47 -14.34 11.28
CA LEU A 128 -4.18 -13.22 10.67
C LEU A 128 -4.02 -11.92 11.47
N ARG A 129 -3.92 -12.00 12.80
CA ARG A 129 -3.69 -10.81 13.66
C ARG A 129 -2.33 -10.20 13.38
N ASP A 130 -1.31 -11.03 13.21
CA ASP A 130 0.04 -10.61 12.90
C ASP A 130 0.09 -9.95 11.51
N TYR A 131 -0.54 -10.57 10.51
CA TYR A 131 -0.62 -9.97 9.17
C TYR A 131 -1.38 -8.64 9.15
N LEU A 132 -2.42 -8.49 9.96
CA LEU A 132 -3.13 -7.21 10.11
C LEU A 132 -2.33 -6.17 10.93
N GLY A 133 -1.17 -6.54 11.48
CA GLY A 133 -0.34 -5.63 12.29
C GLY A 133 -1.02 -5.23 13.60
N VAL A 134 -1.78 -6.14 14.21
CA VAL A 134 -2.35 -5.96 15.55
C VAL A 134 -1.23 -6.12 16.58
N PRO A 135 -0.92 -5.09 17.41
CA PRO A 135 0.13 -5.23 18.41
C PRO A 135 -0.18 -6.32 19.43
N GLU A 136 0.87 -6.92 19.99
CA GLU A 136 0.75 -7.92 21.05
C GLU A 136 -0.09 -7.37 22.23
N GLY A 137 -0.96 -8.22 22.80
CA GLY A 137 -1.86 -7.82 23.89
C GLY A 137 -2.99 -6.86 23.50
N ARG A 138 -3.11 -6.43 22.24
CA ARG A 138 -4.25 -5.63 21.75
C ARG A 138 -5.30 -6.51 21.09
N LEU A 139 -6.57 -6.08 21.17
CA LEU A 139 -7.71 -6.77 20.57
C LEU A 139 -7.79 -8.26 20.96
N VAL A 140 -7.50 -8.59 22.23
CA VAL A 140 -7.33 -9.97 22.71
C VAL A 140 -8.56 -10.84 22.45
N SER A 141 -9.76 -10.29 22.61
CA SER A 141 -10.99 -11.02 22.28
C SER A 141 -11.27 -11.00 20.79
N PHE A 142 -11.74 -12.13 20.26
CA PHE A 142 -12.14 -12.19 18.84
C PHE A 142 -13.21 -11.16 18.49
N ALA A 143 -14.15 -10.86 19.40
CA ALA A 143 -15.16 -9.83 19.18
C ALA A 143 -14.53 -8.42 19.01
N ALA A 144 -13.49 -8.10 19.77
CA ALA A 144 -12.75 -6.85 19.63
C ALA A 144 -11.94 -6.82 18.32
N LEU A 145 -11.27 -7.93 17.98
CA LEU A 145 -10.55 -8.08 16.72
C LEU A 145 -11.49 -7.90 15.52
N ARG A 146 -12.64 -8.57 15.53
CA ARG A 146 -13.63 -8.52 14.47
C ARG A 146 -14.12 -7.09 14.24
N ARG A 147 -14.63 -6.45 15.29
CA ARG A 147 -15.25 -5.11 15.20
C ARG A 147 -14.25 -4.00 14.88
N LYS A 148 -13.01 -4.10 15.38
CA LYS A 148 -12.04 -2.99 15.28
C LYS A 148 -11.01 -3.15 14.17
N ALA A 149 -10.79 -4.36 13.66
CA ALA A 149 -9.80 -4.62 12.61
C ALA A 149 -10.43 -5.28 11.38
N ILE A 150 -11.08 -6.44 11.55
CA ILE A 150 -11.57 -7.24 10.42
C ILE A 150 -12.69 -6.53 9.66
N GLU A 151 -13.76 -6.13 10.35
CA GLU A 151 -14.92 -5.48 9.70
C GLU A 151 -14.56 -4.15 9.04
N PRO A 152 -13.80 -3.24 9.69
CA PRO A 152 -13.31 -2.03 9.03
C PRO A 152 -12.43 -2.34 7.81
N ALA A 153 -11.51 -3.30 7.92
CA ALA A 153 -10.62 -3.66 6.82
C ALA A 153 -11.38 -4.20 5.61
N VAL A 154 -12.32 -5.13 5.84
CA VAL A 154 -13.17 -5.70 4.78
C VAL A 154 -14.02 -4.60 4.13
N GLY A 155 -14.59 -3.69 4.94
CA GLY A 155 -15.35 -2.56 4.45
C GLY A 155 -14.53 -1.65 3.53
N GLU A 156 -13.33 -1.26 3.95
CA GLU A 156 -12.45 -0.40 3.14
C GLU A 156 -11.99 -1.09 1.86
N VAL A 157 -11.57 -2.36 1.92
CA VAL A 157 -11.15 -3.12 0.73
C VAL A 157 -12.30 -3.22 -0.26
N ASN A 158 -13.49 -3.59 0.19
CA ASN A 158 -14.65 -3.72 -0.69
C ASN A 158 -15.09 -2.37 -1.26
N LEU A 159 -14.83 -1.27 -0.56
CA LEU A 159 -15.13 0.07 -1.06
C LEU A 159 -14.12 0.54 -2.10
N LEU A 160 -12.81 0.34 -1.87
CA LEU A 160 -11.76 1.05 -2.61
C LEU A 160 -10.98 0.18 -3.60
N ALA A 161 -10.76 -1.10 -3.29
CA ALA A 161 -9.92 -2.00 -4.06
C ALA A 161 -10.64 -2.51 -5.35
N PRO A 162 -9.90 -2.96 -6.38
CA PRO A 162 -10.48 -3.47 -7.63
C PRO A 162 -11.01 -4.91 -7.51
N PHE A 163 -11.11 -5.41 -6.28
CA PHE A 163 -11.61 -6.74 -5.92
C PHE A 163 -12.44 -6.62 -4.64
N SER A 164 -13.28 -7.62 -4.41
CA SER A 164 -14.06 -7.75 -3.18
C SER A 164 -13.53 -8.91 -2.35
N CYS A 165 -13.79 -8.86 -1.06
CA CYS A 165 -13.37 -9.87 -0.10
C CYS A 165 -14.37 -10.05 1.04
N ARG A 166 -14.23 -11.18 1.73
CA ARG A 166 -14.92 -11.48 2.99
C ARG A 166 -14.04 -12.33 3.89
N ILE A 167 -14.31 -12.28 5.19
CA ILE A 167 -13.61 -13.09 6.19
C ILE A 167 -14.64 -13.88 6.99
N ASP A 168 -14.54 -15.20 6.95
CA ASP A 168 -15.45 -16.12 7.60
C ASP A 168 -14.73 -16.96 8.66
N VAL A 169 -15.46 -17.38 9.69
CA VAL A 169 -14.96 -18.34 10.68
C VAL A 169 -15.10 -19.76 10.13
N THR A 170 -13.99 -20.48 10.00
CA THR A 170 -13.99 -21.86 9.49
C THR A 170 -13.86 -22.90 10.59
N GLU A 171 -13.17 -22.58 11.68
CA GLU A 171 -12.94 -23.53 12.77
C GLU A 171 -13.07 -22.87 14.15
N LYS A 172 -13.66 -23.62 15.08
CA LYS A 172 -13.79 -23.24 16.49
C LYS A 172 -13.36 -24.40 17.38
N GLN A 173 -12.61 -24.10 18.42
CA GLN A 173 -12.27 -25.02 19.50
C GLN A 173 -12.99 -24.54 20.78
N GLY A 174 -14.13 -25.17 21.08
CA GLY A 174 -15.05 -24.69 22.11
C GLY A 174 -15.58 -23.29 21.78
N ARG A 175 -15.31 -22.30 22.65
CA ARG A 175 -15.67 -20.88 22.41
C ARG A 175 -14.58 -20.09 21.69
N LYS A 176 -13.37 -20.65 21.54
CA LYS A 176 -12.25 -20.00 20.87
C LYS A 176 -12.38 -20.21 19.36
N ILE A 177 -12.22 -19.14 18.59
CA ILE A 177 -12.11 -19.21 17.13
C ILE A 177 -10.65 -19.48 16.80
N THR A 178 -10.40 -20.53 16.02
CA THR A 178 -9.04 -20.99 15.72
C THR A 178 -8.65 -20.65 14.28
N LYS A 179 -9.56 -20.79 13.32
CA LYS A 179 -9.29 -20.50 11.91
C LYS A 179 -10.28 -19.54 11.26
N LEU A 180 -9.73 -18.73 10.37
CA LEU A 180 -10.43 -17.74 9.58
C LEU A 180 -10.09 -17.93 8.12
N ARG A 181 -11.11 -17.83 7.27
CA ARG A 181 -10.95 -17.87 5.81
C ARG A 181 -11.08 -16.48 5.24
N VAL A 182 -10.05 -16.01 4.57
CA VAL A 182 -10.12 -14.82 3.72
C VAL A 182 -10.47 -15.28 2.32
N SER A 183 -11.63 -14.87 1.79
CA SER A 183 -12.05 -15.17 0.41
C SER A 183 -12.04 -13.89 -0.41
N TRP A 184 -11.70 -13.98 -1.70
CA TRP A 184 -11.67 -12.83 -2.62
C TRP A 184 -12.19 -13.18 -4.02
N TRP A 185 -12.71 -12.17 -4.72
CA TRP A 185 -13.21 -12.29 -6.08
C TRP A 185 -13.07 -10.97 -6.86
N LEU A 186 -13.12 -11.06 -8.18
CA LEU A 186 -13.23 -9.88 -9.04
C LEU A 186 -14.62 -9.28 -8.89
N LYS A 187 -14.70 -7.95 -8.77
CA LYS A 187 -15.95 -7.24 -8.54
C LYS A 187 -16.96 -7.47 -9.66
N THR A 188 -18.23 -7.65 -9.30
CA THR A 188 -19.34 -7.58 -10.26
C THR A 188 -19.52 -6.16 -10.79
N VAL A 189 -20.34 -5.99 -11.82
CA VAL A 189 -20.63 -4.68 -12.41
C VAL A 189 -21.23 -3.72 -11.38
N GLU A 190 -22.06 -4.22 -10.48
CA GLU A 190 -22.68 -3.44 -9.39
C GLU A 190 -21.62 -2.98 -8.38
N GLU A 191 -20.75 -3.88 -7.95
CA GLU A 191 -19.66 -3.56 -7.01
C GLU A 191 -18.66 -2.56 -7.61
N GLN A 192 -18.39 -2.63 -8.91
CA GLN A 192 -17.55 -1.67 -9.63
C GLN A 192 -18.17 -0.27 -9.65
N LYS A 193 -19.49 -0.15 -9.82
CA LYS A 193 -20.20 1.15 -9.77
C LYS A 193 -20.06 1.80 -8.39
N VAL A 194 -20.21 1.02 -7.32
CA VAL A 194 -20.05 1.51 -5.94
C VAL A 194 -18.60 1.98 -5.70
N GLN A 195 -17.62 1.21 -6.16
CA GLN A 195 -16.21 1.60 -6.06
C GLN A 195 -15.92 2.92 -6.78
N TRP A 196 -16.39 3.06 -8.02
CA TRP A 196 -16.17 4.26 -8.82
C TRP A 196 -16.80 5.50 -8.17
N GLN A 197 -17.99 5.36 -7.58
CA GLN A 197 -18.62 6.44 -6.83
C GLN A 197 -17.80 6.84 -5.59
N ALA A 198 -17.25 5.86 -4.87
CA ALA A 198 -16.41 6.12 -3.70
C ALA A 198 -15.09 6.81 -4.07
N GLN A 199 -14.44 6.39 -5.16
CA GLN A 199 -13.18 6.96 -5.64
C GLN A 199 -13.35 8.39 -6.16
N LYS A 200 -14.48 8.72 -6.80
CA LYS A 200 -14.78 10.09 -7.26
C LYS A 200 -14.76 11.13 -6.14
N GLY A 201 -15.13 10.74 -4.92
CA GLY A 201 -15.07 11.62 -3.75
C GLY A 201 -13.65 11.87 -3.21
N GLN A 202 -12.68 10.99 -3.54
CA GLN A 202 -11.30 11.05 -3.05
C GLN A 202 -10.28 11.48 -4.13
N GLN A 203 -10.61 11.35 -5.42
CA GLN A 203 -9.71 11.64 -6.55
C GLN A 203 -9.44 13.14 -6.81
N GLY A 204 -10.15 14.06 -6.16
CA GLY A 204 -9.98 15.50 -6.40
C GLY A 204 -8.60 16.07 -6.07
N ASP A 205 -7.83 15.42 -5.18
CA ASP A 205 -6.63 16.03 -4.57
C ASP A 205 -5.29 15.38 -4.93
N LEU A 206 -5.25 14.16 -5.47
CA LEU A 206 -3.99 13.38 -5.57
C LEU A 206 -3.27 13.52 -6.91
N PHE A 207 -4.02 13.80 -7.99
CA PHE A 207 -3.47 14.10 -9.30
C PHE A 207 -4.44 15.08 -9.96
N PRO A 208 -4.16 16.40 -10.00
CA PRO A 208 -4.94 17.28 -10.87
C PRO A 208 -4.90 16.67 -12.28
N PRO A 209 -6.01 16.71 -13.05
CA PRO A 209 -5.93 16.35 -14.46
C PRO A 209 -4.76 17.15 -15.03
N ALA A 210 -3.83 16.47 -15.70
CA ALA A 210 -2.71 17.14 -16.35
C ALA A 210 -3.30 18.35 -17.07
N LEU A 211 -2.81 19.55 -16.73
CA LEU A 211 -3.30 20.79 -17.31
C LEU A 211 -3.42 20.55 -18.81
N PRO A 212 -4.59 20.75 -19.43
CA PRO A 212 -4.71 20.57 -20.86
C PRO A 212 -3.60 21.37 -21.53
N GLU A 213 -2.92 20.76 -22.52
CA GLU A 213 -1.74 21.32 -23.22
C GLU A 213 -1.95 22.75 -23.78
N MET A 214 -3.18 23.27 -23.72
CA MET A 214 -3.55 24.64 -24.06
C MET A 214 -2.87 25.75 -23.25
N LEU A 215 -2.16 25.46 -22.14
CA LEU A 215 -1.43 26.50 -21.40
C LEU A 215 0.06 26.65 -21.75
N ILE A 216 0.58 25.89 -22.72
CA ILE A 216 1.98 26.02 -23.17
C ILE A 216 2.13 27.06 -24.31
N GLU A 217 1.06 27.41 -25.02
CA GLU A 217 1.13 28.38 -26.13
C GLU A 217 1.01 29.86 -25.72
N GLU A 218 0.52 30.20 -24.51
CA GLU A 218 0.38 31.61 -24.09
C GLU A 218 1.58 32.19 -23.33
N LEU A 219 2.65 31.42 -23.10
CA LEU A 219 3.91 31.93 -22.53
C LEU A 219 5.07 31.99 -23.54
N SER A 220 4.77 31.88 -24.84
CA SER A 220 5.72 32.00 -25.96
C SER A 220 5.38 33.15 -26.92
N LYS A 221 4.73 34.22 -26.44
CA LYS A 221 4.64 35.50 -27.15
C LYS A 221 5.03 36.66 -26.25
#